data_AF-A0A358QWH1-F1
#
_entry.id   AF-A0A358QWH1-F1
#
_cell.length_a   1.000
_cell.length_b   1.000
_cell.length_c   1.000
_cell.angle_alpha   90.00
_cell.angle_beta   90.00
_cell.angle_gamma   90.00
#
_symmetry.space_group_name_H-M   'P 1'
#
loop_
_entity.id
_entity.type
_entity.pdbx_description
1 polymer ?
#
loop_
_entity_poly.entity_id
_entity_poly.type
_entity_poly.pdbx_seq_one_letter_code
_entity_poly.pdbx_strand_id
1 'polypeptide(L)'
;MDSKQRGPALIAAAILAWAGLLWFFTINNPGFVPAARAIFIVVVVPLAAAEWVKLKGIISEGKIIPLKIGLIAAGMAGWYYWLR
;
A
#
# COMPACT_ATOMS: atom_id res chain seq x y z
N MET A 1 22.92 -5.82 -13.90
CA MET A 1 21.46 -5.89 -13.62
C MET A 1 20.90 -4.48 -13.69
N ASP A 2 20.11 -4.20 -14.73
CA ASP A 2 19.55 -2.88 -15.02
C ASP A 2 18.68 -2.34 -13.88
N SER A 3 18.91 -1.07 -13.52
CA SER A 3 18.20 -0.34 -12.45
C SER A 3 16.68 -0.34 -12.63
N LYS A 4 16.19 -0.52 -13.85
CA LYS A 4 14.76 -0.54 -14.23
C LYS A 4 14.00 -1.77 -13.69
N GLN A 5 14.66 -2.90 -13.46
CA GLN A 5 14.03 -4.11 -12.90
C GLN A 5 13.90 -4.08 -11.37
N ARG A 6 14.62 -3.20 -10.68
CA ARG A 6 14.58 -3.11 -9.20
C ARG A 6 13.26 -2.51 -8.68
N GLY A 7 12.63 -1.61 -9.44
CA GLY A 7 11.42 -0.91 -9.01
C GLY A 7 10.27 -1.85 -8.61
N PRO A 8 9.79 -2.73 -9.50
CA PRO A 8 8.71 -3.65 -9.17
C PRO A 8 9.07 -4.63 -8.05
N ALA A 9 10.32 -5.12 -8.03
CA ALA A 9 10.80 -6.02 -6.99
C ALA A 9 10.82 -5.34 -5.59
N LEU A 10 11.20 -4.06 -5.53
CA LEU A 10 11.19 -3.28 -4.28
C LEU A 10 9.77 -2.99 -3.79
N ILE A 11 8.81 -2.72 -4.69
CA ILE A 11 7.40 -2.58 -4.32
C ILE A 11 6.87 -3.90 -3.75
N ALA A 12 7.14 -5.02 -4.42
CA ALA A 12 6.72 -6.33 -3.94
C ALA A 12 7.35 -6.66 -2.57
N ALA A 13 8.64 -6.39 -2.40
CA ALA A 13 9.33 -6.57 -1.12
C ALA A 13 8.73 -5.69 -0.02
N ALA A 14 8.38 -4.44 -0.31
CA ALA A 14 7.74 -3.54 0.65
C ALA A 14 6.34 -4.04 1.05
N ILE A 15 5.54 -4.53 0.10
CA ILE A 15 4.23 -5.13 0.40
C ILE A 15 4.40 -6.36 1.31
N LEU A 16 5.35 -7.24 0.98
CA LEU A 16 5.63 -8.44 1.78
C LEU A 16 6.12 -8.09 3.19
N ALA A 17 6.97 -7.07 3.33
CA ALA A 17 7.43 -6.58 4.63
C ALA A 17 6.27 -6.06 5.48
N TRP A 18 5.37 -5.26 4.90
CA TRP A 18 4.16 -4.79 5.59
C TRP A 18 3.21 -5.92 5.94
N ALA A 19 3.00 -6.87 5.04
CA ALA A 19 2.16 -8.05 5.29
C ALA A 19 2.71 -8.88 6.45
N GLY A 20 4.03 -9.15 6.46
CA GLY A 20 4.69 -9.86 7.53
C GLY A 20 4.63 -9.13 8.88
N LEU A 21 4.82 -7.81 8.86
CA LEU A 21 4.72 -6.98 10.07
C LEU A 21 3.30 -7.01 10.67
N LEU A 22 2.29 -6.79 9.84
CA LEU A 22 0.90 -6.82 10.28
C LEU A 22 0.50 -8.22 10.74
N TRP A 23 0.94 -9.27 10.04
CA TRP A 23 0.73 -10.65 10.45
C TRP A 23 1.34 -10.93 11.82
N PHE A 24 2.59 -10.50 12.07
CA PHE A 24 3.23 -10.64 13.37
C PHE A 24 2.41 -10.01 14.51
N PHE A 25 1.85 -8.81 14.29
CA PHE A 25 0.98 -8.17 15.27
C PHE A 25 -0.33 -8.94 15.51
N THR A 26 -0.84 -9.66 14.50
CA THR A 26 -2.07 -10.46 14.65
C THR A 26 -1.89 -11.78 15.39
N ILE A 27 -0.68 -12.36 15.44
CA ILE A 27 -0.42 -13.68 16.06
C ILE A 27 -0.83 -13.71 17.53
N ASN A 28 -0.49 -12.67 18.30
CA ASN A 28 -0.81 -12.58 19.72
C ASN A 28 -2.03 -11.68 20.03
N ASN A 29 -2.65 -11.08 19.01
CA ASN A 29 -3.79 -10.18 19.17
C ASN A 29 -4.83 -10.39 18.05
N PRO A 30 -5.69 -11.42 18.14
CA PRO A 30 -6.71 -11.67 17.12
C PRO A 30 -7.70 -10.50 16.97
N GLY A 31 -7.93 -9.71 18.03
CA GLY A 31 -8.73 -8.48 17.95
C GLY A 31 -8.12 -7.37 17.08
N PHE A 32 -6.83 -7.47 16.73
CA PHE A 32 -6.15 -6.53 15.84
C PHE A 32 -6.35 -6.86 14.35
N VAL A 33 -6.84 -8.06 14.00
CA VAL A 33 -7.02 -8.49 12.60
C VAL A 33 -7.83 -7.51 11.76
N PRO A 34 -8.96 -6.93 12.23
CA PRO A 34 -9.71 -5.94 11.45
C PRO A 34 -8.89 -4.67 11.18
N ALA A 35 -8.12 -4.21 12.16
CA ALA A 35 -7.26 -3.04 12.04
C ALA A 35 -6.09 -3.32 11.08
N ALA A 36 -5.46 -4.49 11.18
CA ALA A 36 -4.40 -4.93 10.27
C ALA A 36 -4.91 -4.95 8.81
N ARG A 37 -6.10 -5.50 8.58
CA ARG A 37 -6.73 -5.54 7.25
C ARG A 37 -7.03 -4.12 6.74
N ALA A 38 -7.55 -3.25 7.58
CA ALA A 38 -7.80 -1.85 7.24
C ALA A 38 -6.50 -1.12 6.86
N ILE A 39 -5.43 -1.24 7.65
CA ILE A 39 -4.13 -0.64 7.34
C ILE A 39 -3.60 -1.16 6.00
N PHE A 40 -3.68 -2.48 5.77
CA PHE A 40 -3.18 -3.06 4.54
C PHE A 40 -3.92 -2.54 3.30
N ILE A 41 -5.26 -2.50 3.35
CA ILE A 41 -6.08 -2.08 2.21
C ILE A 41 -6.07 -0.56 2.01
N VAL A 42 -6.14 0.22 3.09
CA VAL A 42 -6.29 1.69 3.01
C VAL A 42 -4.95 2.39 2.85
N VAL A 43 -3.85 1.79 3.32
CA VAL A 43 -2.53 2.44 3.32
C VAL A 43 -1.56 1.70 2.40
N VAL A 44 -1.31 0.41 2.65
CA VAL A 44 -0.24 -0.33 1.96
C VAL A 44 -0.53 -0.47 0.46
N VAL A 45 -1.75 -0.89 0.10
CA VAL A 45 -2.15 -1.06 -1.31
C VAL A 45 -2.14 0.27 -2.08
N PRO A 46 -2.77 1.36 -1.60
CA PRO A 46 -2.69 2.68 -2.22
C PRO A 46 -1.27 3.21 -2.42
N LEU A 47 -0.40 3.04 -1.43
CA LEU A 47 0.99 3.46 -1.53
C LEU A 47 1.74 2.66 -2.60
N ALA A 48 1.57 1.34 -2.64
CA ALA A 48 2.16 0.49 -3.65
C ALA A 48 1.65 0.84 -5.06
N ALA A 49 0.35 1.13 -5.20
CA ALA A 49 -0.24 1.58 -6.46
C ALA A 49 0.35 2.93 -6.91
N ALA A 50 0.53 3.88 -5.98
CA ALA A 50 1.14 5.17 -6.30
C ALA A 50 2.59 5.02 -6.81
N GLU A 51 3.40 4.20 -6.14
CA GLU A 51 4.78 3.91 -6.57
C GLU A 51 4.81 3.17 -7.91
N TRP A 52 3.86 2.26 -8.16
CA TRP A 52 3.73 1.62 -9.46
C TRP A 52 3.50 2.67 -10.56
N VAL A 53 2.54 3.57 -10.36
CA VAL A 53 2.20 4.62 -11.34
C VAL A 53 3.40 5.55 -11.59
N LYS A 54 4.19 5.84 -10.55
CA LYS A 54 5.49 6.53 -10.67
C LYS A 54 6.47 5.77 -11.56
N LEU A 55 6.67 4.48 -11.31
CA LEU A 55 7.58 3.64 -12.09
C LEU A 55 7.17 3.52 -13.57
N LYS A 56 5.87 3.57 -13.86
CA LYS A 56 5.36 3.62 -15.23
C LYS A 56 5.59 4.97 -15.92
N GLY A 57 6.08 6.00 -15.22
CA GLY A 57 6.32 7.33 -15.77
C GLY A 57 5.05 8.12 -16.07
N ILE A 58 3.89 7.67 -15.56
CA ILE A 58 2.60 8.32 -15.81
C ILE A 58 2.50 9.65 -15.05
N ILE A 59 3.19 9.75 -13.90
CA ILE A 59 3.13 10.91 -13.00
C ILE A 59 4.54 11.36 -12.65
N SER A 60 4.77 12.69 -12.70
CA SER A 60 6.01 13.34 -12.31
C SER A 60 6.19 13.39 -10.79
N GLU A 61 7.43 13.48 -10.30
CA GLU A 61 7.74 13.40 -8.87
C GLU A 61 6.98 14.43 -8.02
N GLY A 62 6.75 15.64 -8.54
CA GLY A 62 5.99 16.69 -7.82
C GLY A 62 4.51 16.37 -7.58
N LYS A 63 3.94 15.38 -8.28
CA LYS A 63 2.53 14.98 -8.17
C LYS A 63 2.33 13.66 -7.42
N ILE A 64 3.41 13.03 -6.93
CA ILE A 64 3.33 11.74 -6.21
C ILE A 64 2.58 11.86 -4.88
N ILE A 65 2.80 12.95 -4.14
CA ILE A 65 2.18 13.19 -2.83
C ILE A 65 0.66 13.34 -2.94
N PRO A 66 0.12 14.23 -3.80
CA PRO A 66 -1.32 14.35 -3.94
C PRO A 66 -1.96 13.05 -4.47
N LEU A 67 -1.27 12.29 -5.32
CA LEU A 67 -1.75 10.97 -5.75
C LEU A 67 -1.87 9.99 -4.58
N LYS A 68 -0.84 9.90 -3.73
CA LYS A 68 -0.86 9.03 -2.54
C LYS A 68 -2.04 9.38 -1.63
N ILE A 69 -2.24 10.67 -1.35
CA ILE A 69 -3.36 11.15 -0.53
C ILE A 69 -4.70 10.78 -1.18
N GLY A 70 -4.85 11.02 -2.48
CA GLY A 70 -6.08 10.67 -3.22
C GLY A 70 -6.38 9.17 -3.21
N LEU A 71 -5.36 8.32 -3.41
CA LEU A 71 -5.52 6.87 -3.37
C LEU A 71 -5.84 6.35 -1.97
N ILE A 72 -5.24 6.93 -0.92
CA ILE A 72 -5.56 6.59 0.48
C ILE A 72 -7.00 7.00 0.79
N ALA A 73 -7.43 8.21 0.40
CA ALA A 73 -8.80 8.66 0.58
C ALA A 73 -9.81 7.76 -0.14
N ALA A 74 -9.49 7.34 -1.38
CA ALA A 74 -10.30 6.38 -2.13
C ALA A 74 -10.33 4.99 -1.46
N GLY A 75 -9.18 4.51 -0.97
CA GLY A 75 -9.08 3.26 -0.22
C GLY A 75 -9.89 3.31 1.08
N MET A 76 -9.86 4.43 1.78
CA MET A 76 -10.62 4.65 3.01
C MET A 76 -12.13 4.67 2.75
N ALA A 77 -12.55 5.38 1.71
CA ALA A 77 -13.96 5.39 1.28
C ALA A 77 -14.41 3.98 0.88
N GLY A 78 -13.63 3.28 0.05
CA GLY A 78 -13.92 1.91 -0.35
C GLY A 78 -14.02 0.96 0.85
N TRP A 79 -13.11 1.08 1.81
CA TRP A 79 -13.16 0.30 3.04
C TRP A 79 -14.45 0.57 3.83
N TYR A 80 -14.80 1.84 4.03
CA TYR A 80 -15.98 2.25 4.80
C TYR A 80 -17.30 1.77 4.17
N TYR A 81 -17.44 1.83 2.85
CA TYR A 81 -18.68 1.49 2.16
C TYR A 81 -18.83 0.00 1.78
N TRP A 82 -17.72 -0.73 1.60
CA TRP A 82 -17.77 -2.10 1.02
C TRP A 82 -17.15 -3.21 1.89
N LEU A 83 -16.22 -2.90 2.80
CA LEU A 83 -15.42 -3.91 3.52
C LEU A 83 -15.60 -3.89 5.04
N ARG A 84 -16.37 -2.93 5.56
CA ARG A 84 -16.75 -2.85 6.98
C ARG A 84 -17.81 -3.89 7.34
#